data_AF-A0A6V7WT84-F1
#
_entry.id   AF-A0A6V7WT84-F1
#
_cell.length_a   1.000
_cell.length_b   1.000
_cell.length_c   1.000
_cell.angle_alpha   90.00
_cell.angle_beta   90.00
_cell.angle_gamma   90.00
#
_symmetry.space_group_name_H-M   'P 1'
#
loop_
_entity.id
_entity.type
_entity.pdbx_description
1 polymer ?
#
loop_
_entity_poly.entity_id
_entity_poly.type
_entity_poly.pdbx_seq_one_letter_code
_entity_poly.pdbx_strand_id
1 'polypeptide(L)'
;MKFGQLKLRPIISSNLKAEMEYNQLRLEQVLSPLLALMYGTGDNVPNNLIRSCLIFACDHGMKKIVKELEEMICNELITGPNILLNHFQFAERYHLKNLERFSLWQLECEEYHKLGLALLELEDYNKLGKNMRYNIEDRLCSGWGVYNKSLAKREKSGIIRFVLNTQSCEPETASVKNDDLCTVATENEAEFDAYQQELGTEV
;
A
#
# COMPACT_ATOMS: atom_id res chain seq x y z
N MET A 1 0.15 8.41 48.82
CA MET A 1 -0.28 7.53 47.71
C MET A 1 0.88 7.41 46.73
N LYS A 2 1.49 6.23 46.63
CA LYS A 2 2.53 5.98 45.62
C LYS A 2 1.81 5.72 44.30
N PHE A 3 1.84 6.68 43.37
CA PHE A 3 1.54 6.38 41.98
C PHE A 3 2.62 5.41 41.50
N GLY A 4 2.31 4.11 41.53
CA GLY A 4 3.12 3.11 40.86
C GLY A 4 3.22 3.54 39.41
N GLN A 5 4.45 3.70 38.91
CA GLN A 5 4.71 3.99 37.51
C GLN A 5 4.03 2.90 36.68
N LEU A 6 2.85 3.19 36.13
CA LEU A 6 2.26 2.42 35.06
C LEU A 6 3.26 2.51 33.91
N LYS A 7 4.06 1.46 33.72
CA LYS A 7 4.84 1.27 32.50
C LYS A 7 3.82 1.10 31.38
N LEU A 8 3.37 2.22 30.82
CA LEU A 8 2.55 2.27 29.62
C LEU A 8 3.41 1.71 28.49
N ARG A 9 3.33 0.40 28.29
CA ARG A 9 3.88 -0.24 27.09
C ARG A 9 2.81 -0.16 26.02
N PRO A 10 3.15 0.25 24.78
CA PRO A 10 2.22 0.12 23.68
C PRO A 10 1.80 -1.34 23.55
N ILE A 11 0.53 -1.56 23.24
CA ILE A 11 -0.02 -2.90 23.04
C ILE A 11 0.39 -3.29 21.63
N ILE A 12 1.24 -4.31 21.52
CA ILE A 12 1.72 -4.79 20.23
C ILE A 12 0.92 -6.06 19.89
N SER A 13 -0.02 -5.95 18.94
CA SER A 13 -0.78 -7.10 18.45
C SER A 13 0.12 -8.10 17.71
N SER A 14 -0.34 -9.35 17.62
CA SER A 14 0.35 -10.38 16.83
C SER A 14 0.47 -9.99 15.35
N ASN A 15 -0.53 -9.31 14.82
CA ASN A 15 -0.55 -8.84 13.44
C ASN A 15 0.49 -7.74 13.20
N LEU A 16 0.61 -6.79 14.15
CA LEU A 16 1.63 -5.76 14.08
C LEU A 16 3.04 -6.38 14.15
N LYS A 17 3.25 -7.39 15.00
CA LYS A 17 4.54 -8.10 15.06
C LYS A 17 4.89 -8.77 13.74
N ALA A 18 3.93 -9.49 13.13
CA ALA A 18 4.14 -10.16 11.85
C ALA A 18 4.50 -9.16 10.73
N GLU A 19 3.80 -8.03 10.66
CA GLU A 19 4.11 -6.98 9.67
C GLU A 19 5.45 -6.28 9.93
N MET A 20 5.81 -6.07 11.20
CA MET A 20 7.13 -5.54 11.56
C MET A 20 8.25 -6.51 11.20
N GLU A 21 8.07 -7.81 11.45
CA GLU A 21 9.05 -8.85 11.09
C GLU A 21 9.21 -8.96 9.56
N TYR A 22 8.09 -8.96 8.82
CA TYR A 22 8.10 -9.01 7.37
C TYR A 22 8.86 -7.82 6.74
N ASN A 23 8.64 -6.61 7.27
CA ASN A 23 9.28 -5.39 6.76
C ASN A 23 10.61 -5.05 7.46
N GLN A 24 11.10 -5.89 8.38
CA GLN A 24 12.30 -5.66 9.20
C GLN A 24 12.30 -4.32 9.95
N LEU A 25 11.15 -3.96 10.51
CA LEU A 25 10.93 -2.67 11.16
C LEU A 25 11.08 -2.75 12.68
N ARG A 26 11.62 -1.68 13.25
CA ARG A 26 11.60 -1.43 14.71
C ARG A 26 10.36 -0.62 15.07
N LEU A 27 9.87 -0.80 16.29
CA LEU A 27 8.69 -0.08 16.78
C LEU A 27 8.86 1.44 16.71
N GLU A 28 10.07 1.93 16.98
CA GLU A 28 10.44 3.35 16.91
C GLU A 28 10.18 3.95 15.51
N GLN A 29 10.41 3.16 14.45
CA GLN A 29 10.20 3.57 13.07
C GLN A 29 8.71 3.64 12.70
N VAL A 30 7.85 2.91 13.40
CA VAL A 30 6.38 2.99 13.24
C VAL A 30 5.82 4.15 14.05
N LEU A 31 6.34 4.37 15.27
CA LEU A 31 5.87 5.44 16.15
C LEU A 31 6.25 6.83 15.66
N SER A 32 7.45 7.02 15.12
CA SER A 32 7.91 8.32 14.62
C SER A 32 6.95 8.96 13.59
N PRO A 33 6.56 8.29 12.49
CA PRO A 33 5.60 8.85 11.52
C PRO A 33 4.19 9.01 12.09
N LEU A 34 3.76 8.12 12.99
CA LEU A 34 2.46 8.26 13.67
C LEU A 34 2.40 9.51 14.55
N LEU A 35 3.46 9.77 15.33
CA LEU A 35 3.55 10.98 16.13
C LEU A 35 3.62 12.22 15.24
N ALA A 36 4.39 12.15 14.15
CA ALA A 36 4.46 13.26 13.19
C ALA A 36 3.09 13.63 12.63
N LEU A 37 2.28 12.63 12.23
CA LEU A 37 0.89 12.80 11.82
C LEU A 37 0.01 13.38 12.93
N MET A 38 0.10 12.84 14.15
CA MET A 38 -0.71 13.31 15.28
C MET A 38 -0.47 14.78 15.62
N TYR A 39 0.79 15.22 15.57
CA TYR A 39 1.17 16.60 15.87
C TYR A 39 1.11 17.52 14.64
N GLY A 40 0.78 17.00 13.46
CA GLY A 40 0.74 17.79 12.22
C GLY A 40 2.11 18.32 11.80
N THR A 41 3.18 17.62 12.15
CA THR A 41 4.57 18.01 11.85
C THR A 41 5.15 17.28 10.63
N GLY A 42 4.44 16.28 10.11
CA GLY A 42 4.81 15.56 8.89
C GLY A 42 3.61 15.31 8.01
N ASP A 43 3.80 15.49 6.70
CA ASP A 43 2.72 15.44 5.71
C ASP A 43 2.51 14.03 5.13
N ASN A 44 3.51 13.15 5.22
CA ASN A 44 3.44 11.86 4.53
C ASN A 44 4.16 10.73 5.27
N VAL A 45 3.52 9.56 5.28
CA VAL A 45 4.11 8.32 5.83
C VAL A 45 4.68 7.49 4.68
N PRO A 46 5.93 7.02 4.77
CA PRO A 46 6.50 6.15 3.74
C PRO A 46 5.62 4.92 3.49
N ASN A 47 5.42 4.54 2.22
CA ASN A 47 4.50 3.47 1.83
C ASN A 47 4.75 2.13 2.54
N ASN A 48 6.01 1.79 2.80
CA ASN A 48 6.41 0.60 3.54
C ASN A 48 5.99 0.63 5.02
N LEU A 49 5.73 1.81 5.58
CA LEU A 49 5.33 2.00 6.97
C LEU A 49 3.81 2.15 7.13
N ILE A 50 3.08 2.57 6.09
CA ILE A 50 1.64 2.85 6.17
C ILE A 50 0.85 1.69 6.79
N ARG A 51 1.06 0.45 6.33
CA ARG A 51 0.37 -0.74 6.85
C ARG A 51 0.64 -0.94 8.34
N SER A 52 1.90 -0.89 8.74
CA SER A 52 2.30 -1.04 10.16
C SER A 52 1.71 0.06 11.03
N CYS A 53 1.75 1.32 10.56
CA CYS A 53 1.15 2.47 11.24
C CYS A 53 -0.36 2.30 11.38
N LEU A 54 -1.03 1.79 10.34
CA LEU A 54 -2.48 1.62 10.32
C LEU A 54 -2.91 0.53 11.31
N ILE A 55 -2.21 -0.61 11.35
CA ILE A 55 -2.48 -1.68 12.33
C ILE A 55 -2.35 -1.12 13.75
N PHE A 56 -1.26 -0.41 14.03
CA PHE A 56 -1.05 0.20 15.34
C PHE A 56 -2.17 1.19 15.69
N ALA A 57 -2.54 2.05 14.74
CA ALA A 57 -3.61 3.03 14.93
C ALA A 57 -4.97 2.36 15.18
N CYS A 58 -5.26 1.24 14.50
CA CYS A 58 -6.45 0.42 14.73
C CYS A 58 -6.45 -0.23 16.13
N ASP A 59 -5.34 -0.86 16.52
CA ASP A 59 -5.18 -1.51 17.84
C ASP A 59 -5.39 -0.51 18.99
N HIS A 60 -4.96 0.73 18.80
CA HIS A 60 -5.07 1.81 19.77
C HIS A 60 -6.33 2.69 19.61
N GLY A 61 -7.24 2.36 18.68
CA GLY A 61 -8.51 3.07 18.51
C GLY A 61 -8.39 4.51 17.99
N MET A 62 -7.31 4.83 17.27
CA MET A 62 -6.98 6.17 16.78
C MET A 62 -7.75 6.53 15.51
N LYS A 63 -9.08 6.62 15.60
CA LYS A 63 -10.00 6.72 14.44
C LYS A 63 -9.66 7.80 13.42
N LYS A 64 -9.17 8.97 13.85
CA LYS A 64 -8.80 10.08 12.94
C LYS A 64 -7.58 9.70 12.09
N ILE A 65 -6.53 9.22 12.76
CA ILE A 65 -5.28 8.79 12.12
C ILE A 65 -5.52 7.58 11.21
N VAL A 66 -6.40 6.66 11.61
CA VAL A 66 -6.79 5.53 10.75
C VAL A 66 -7.37 6.02 9.42
N LYS A 67 -8.24 7.04 9.42
CA LYS A 67 -8.81 7.58 8.18
C LYS A 67 -7.75 8.24 7.30
N GLU A 68 -6.84 9.02 7.89
CA GLU A 68 -5.75 9.66 7.14
C GLU A 68 -4.81 8.60 6.52
N LEU A 69 -4.43 7.57 7.29
CA LEU A 69 -3.62 6.45 6.79
C LEU A 69 -4.37 5.60 5.75
N GLU A 70 -5.69 5.46 5.87
CA GLU A 70 -6.54 4.78 4.90
C GLU A 70 -6.60 5.56 3.59
N GLU A 71 -6.64 6.89 3.62
CA GLU A 71 -6.51 7.71 2.40
C GLU A 71 -5.11 7.54 1.77
N MET A 72 -4.06 7.47 2.57
CA MET A 72 -2.70 7.22 2.09
C MET A 72 -2.55 5.83 1.46
N ILE A 73 -3.12 4.76 2.04
CA ILE A 73 -3.03 3.41 1.47
C ILE A 73 -3.87 3.28 0.19
N CYS A 74 -5.01 3.99 0.10
CA CYS A 74 -5.75 4.12 -1.16
C CYS A 74 -4.93 4.78 -2.28
N ASN A 75 -3.88 5.55 -1.94
CA ASN A 75 -2.96 6.16 -2.89
C ASN A 75 -1.81 5.24 -3.33
N GLU A 76 -1.70 4.03 -2.77
CA GLU A 76 -0.69 3.06 -3.17
C GLU A 76 -0.91 2.59 -4.61
N LEU A 77 0.17 2.49 -5.38
CA LEU A 77 0.14 1.95 -6.74
C LEU A 77 -0.07 0.43 -6.71
N ILE A 78 -1.12 -0.04 -7.36
CA ILE A 78 -1.39 -1.47 -7.49
C ILE A 78 -0.72 -1.98 -8.76
N THR A 79 0.45 -2.62 -8.59
CA THR A 79 1.24 -3.15 -9.72
C THR A 79 0.90 -4.60 -10.07
N GLY A 80 -0.05 -5.24 -9.38
CA GLY A 80 -0.42 -6.64 -9.64
C GLY A 80 -1.60 -7.14 -8.80
N PRO A 81 -2.15 -8.32 -9.14
CA PRO A 81 -3.35 -8.88 -8.50
C PRO A 81 -3.13 -9.22 -7.02
N ASN A 82 -1.91 -9.59 -6.64
CA ASN A 82 -1.54 -9.86 -5.24
C ASN A 82 -1.68 -8.60 -4.35
N ILE A 83 -1.32 -7.42 -4.86
CA ILE A 83 -1.43 -6.16 -4.10
C ILE A 83 -2.91 -5.79 -3.92
N LEU A 84 -3.70 -5.97 -4.98
CA LEU A 84 -5.15 -5.75 -4.94
C LEU A 84 -5.83 -6.70 -3.94
N LEU A 85 -5.45 -7.99 -3.96
CA LEU A 85 -5.96 -8.97 -2.99
C LEU A 85 -5.57 -8.59 -1.56
N ASN A 86 -4.33 -8.15 -1.35
CA ASN A 86 -3.87 -7.66 -0.05
C ASN A 86 -4.70 -6.46 0.43
N HIS A 87 -5.07 -5.53 -0.46
CA HIS A 87 -5.96 -4.41 -0.11
C HIS A 87 -7.32 -4.90 0.38
N PHE A 88 -7.95 -5.84 -0.32
CA PHE A 88 -9.23 -6.43 0.10
C PHE A 88 -9.13 -7.18 1.43
N GLN A 89 -8.11 -8.03 1.60
CA GLN A 89 -7.89 -8.76 2.85
C GLN A 89 -7.65 -7.80 4.03
N PHE A 90 -6.90 -6.73 3.80
CA PHE A 90 -6.62 -5.72 4.81
C PHE A 90 -7.86 -4.90 5.15
N ALA A 91 -8.64 -4.50 4.13
CA ALA A 91 -9.89 -3.79 4.32
C ALA A 91 -10.93 -4.61 5.11
N GLU A 92 -11.06 -5.90 4.80
CA GLU A 92 -11.95 -6.80 5.52
C GLU A 92 -11.52 -6.99 6.98
N ARG A 93 -10.22 -7.25 7.22
CA ARG A 93 -9.67 -7.51 8.55
C ARG A 93 -9.79 -6.32 9.50
N TYR A 94 -9.56 -5.10 9.01
CA TYR A 94 -9.55 -3.88 9.82
C TYR A 94 -10.81 -3.02 9.63
N HIS A 95 -11.80 -3.52 8.89
CA HIS A 95 -13.05 -2.84 8.57
C HIS A 95 -12.85 -1.44 7.94
N LEU A 96 -11.90 -1.34 7.01
CA LEU A 96 -11.52 -0.11 6.31
C LEU A 96 -12.44 0.11 5.10
N LYS A 97 -13.55 0.82 5.33
CA LYS A 97 -14.61 1.00 4.33
C LYS A 97 -14.20 1.86 3.14
N ASN A 98 -13.31 2.83 3.32
CA ASN A 98 -12.84 3.66 2.20
C ASN A 98 -11.89 2.84 1.32
N LEU A 99 -11.02 2.03 1.92
CA LEU A 99 -10.15 1.12 1.17
C LEU A 99 -10.96 0.08 0.40
N GLU A 100 -11.96 -0.53 1.04
CA GLU A 100 -12.89 -1.47 0.38
C GLU A 100 -13.58 -0.81 -0.83
N ARG A 101 -14.22 0.35 -0.61
CA ARG A 101 -14.95 1.05 -1.68
C ARG A 101 -14.03 1.47 -2.83
N PHE A 102 -12.84 1.98 -2.50
CA PHE A 102 -11.88 2.41 -3.50
C PHE A 102 -11.36 1.22 -4.32
N SER A 103 -11.01 0.12 -3.67
CA SER A 103 -10.54 -1.10 -4.34
C SER A 103 -11.63 -1.71 -5.22
N LEU A 104 -12.89 -1.72 -4.78
CA LEU A 104 -14.03 -2.15 -5.60
C LEU A 104 -14.27 -1.23 -6.79
N TRP A 105 -14.13 0.09 -6.62
CA TRP A 105 -14.27 1.06 -7.70
C TRP A 105 -13.14 0.91 -8.74
N GLN A 106 -11.92 0.59 -8.30
CA GLN A 106 -10.83 0.29 -9.21
C GLN A 106 -11.16 -0.88 -10.14
N LEU A 107 -11.86 -1.93 -9.67
CA LEU A 107 -12.25 -3.06 -10.53
C LEU A 107 -13.15 -2.69 -11.72
N GLU A 108 -13.83 -1.55 -11.65
CA GLU A 108 -14.64 -1.01 -12.76
C GLU A 108 -13.75 -0.32 -13.82
N CYS A 109 -12.49 -0.02 -13.51
CA CYS A 109 -11.56 0.61 -14.44
C CYS A 109 -10.88 -0.44 -15.33
N GLU A 110 -10.76 -0.17 -16.63
CA GLU A 110 -10.24 -1.12 -17.64
C GLU A 110 -8.89 -1.77 -17.27
N GLU A 111 -7.92 -0.97 -16.80
CA GLU A 111 -6.57 -1.47 -16.45
C GLU A 111 -6.60 -2.43 -15.24
N TYR A 112 -7.42 -2.10 -14.24
CA TYR A 112 -7.55 -2.88 -13.00
C TYR A 112 -8.56 -4.02 -13.14
N HIS A 113 -9.44 -3.97 -14.12
CA HIS A 113 -10.38 -5.04 -14.43
C HIS A 113 -9.65 -6.33 -14.80
N LYS A 114 -8.61 -6.23 -15.64
CA LYS A 114 -7.72 -7.37 -15.97
C LYS A 114 -7.03 -7.93 -14.73
N LEU A 115 -6.56 -7.05 -13.83
CA LEU A 115 -5.98 -7.45 -12.55
C LEU A 115 -7.01 -8.15 -11.66
N GLY A 116 -8.26 -7.68 -11.68
CA GLY A 116 -9.36 -8.28 -10.95
C GLY A 116 -9.73 -9.68 -11.43
N LEU A 117 -9.71 -9.92 -12.75
CA LEU A 117 -9.89 -11.26 -13.30
C LEU A 117 -8.74 -12.20 -12.87
N ALA A 118 -7.49 -11.74 -12.96
CA ALA A 118 -6.33 -12.50 -12.50
C ALA A 118 -6.36 -12.75 -10.98
N LEU A 119 -6.98 -11.86 -10.20
CA LEU A 119 -7.16 -12.03 -8.75
C LEU A 119 -8.07 -13.22 -8.41
N LEU A 120 -9.04 -13.57 -9.25
CA LEU A 120 -9.93 -14.71 -9.03
C LEU A 120 -9.19 -16.06 -9.09
N GLU A 121 -8.05 -16.11 -9.79
CA GLU A 121 -7.23 -17.31 -9.95
C GLU A 121 -6.29 -17.55 -8.76
N LEU A 122 -6.13 -16.56 -7.87
CA LEU A 122 -5.24 -16.67 -6.71
C LEU A 122 -5.83 -17.62 -5.65
N GLU A 123 -5.00 -18.53 -5.14
CA GLU A 123 -5.41 -19.46 -4.07
C GLU A 123 -5.94 -18.73 -2.83
N ASP A 124 -5.33 -17.58 -2.52
CA ASP A 124 -5.64 -16.74 -1.38
C ASP A 124 -6.95 -15.96 -1.51
N TYR A 125 -7.55 -15.90 -2.71
CA TYR A 125 -8.87 -15.29 -2.92
C TYR A 125 -9.95 -16.01 -2.10
N ASN A 126 -9.84 -17.33 -1.98
CA ASN A 126 -10.77 -18.16 -1.21
C ASN A 126 -10.72 -17.87 0.30
N LYS A 127 -9.68 -17.18 0.79
CA LYS A 127 -9.57 -16.75 2.20
C LYS A 127 -10.42 -15.51 2.51
N LEU A 128 -10.84 -14.74 1.51
CA LEU A 128 -11.75 -13.59 1.70
C LEU A 128 -13.13 -14.05 2.19
N GLY A 129 -13.83 -13.20 2.93
CA GLY A 129 -15.22 -13.47 3.31
C GLY A 129 -16.15 -13.52 2.10
N LYS A 130 -17.25 -14.27 2.24
CA LYS A 130 -18.24 -14.47 1.17
C LYS A 130 -18.80 -13.15 0.62
N ASN A 131 -19.04 -12.18 1.49
CA ASN A 131 -19.59 -10.87 1.09
C ASN A 131 -18.59 -10.09 0.24
N MET A 132 -17.31 -10.10 0.61
CA MET A 132 -16.27 -9.42 -0.16
C MET A 132 -16.12 -10.05 -1.56
N ARG A 133 -16.09 -11.39 -1.62
CA ARG A 133 -16.05 -12.11 -2.91
C ARG A 133 -17.24 -11.80 -3.80
N TYR A 134 -18.45 -11.83 -3.23
CA TYR A 134 -19.67 -11.45 -3.96
C TYR A 134 -19.56 -10.03 -4.53
N ASN A 135 -19.10 -9.06 -3.72
CA ASN A 135 -18.94 -7.68 -4.18
C ASN A 135 -17.89 -7.55 -5.30
N ILE A 136 -16.79 -8.30 -5.23
CA ILE A 136 -15.74 -8.32 -6.26
C ILE A 136 -16.30 -8.90 -7.56
N GLU A 137 -16.94 -10.07 -7.50
CA GLU A 137 -17.54 -10.74 -8.64
C GLU A 137 -18.66 -9.91 -9.28
N ASP A 138 -19.49 -9.25 -8.47
CA ASP A 138 -20.52 -8.32 -8.93
C ASP A 138 -19.90 -7.17 -9.72
N ARG A 139 -18.86 -6.52 -9.20
CA ARG A 139 -18.16 -5.40 -9.88
C ARG A 139 -17.49 -5.84 -11.18
N LEU A 140 -16.89 -7.03 -11.20
CA LEU A 140 -16.29 -7.61 -12.41
C LEU A 140 -17.36 -7.98 -13.45
N CYS A 141 -18.52 -8.49 -13.04
CA CYS A 141 -19.61 -8.79 -13.98
C CYS A 141 -20.29 -7.52 -14.51
N SER A 142 -20.23 -6.42 -13.76
CA SER A 142 -20.99 -5.21 -14.04
C SER A 142 -20.53 -4.50 -15.32
N GLY A 143 -19.33 -4.77 -15.85
CA GLY A 143 -18.93 -4.37 -17.21
C GLY A 143 -18.90 -2.85 -17.49
N TRP A 144 -18.99 -2.01 -16.45
CA TRP A 144 -18.87 -0.55 -16.56
C TRP A 144 -17.39 -0.19 -16.64
N GLY A 145 -16.73 -0.63 -17.71
CA GLY A 145 -15.37 -0.20 -18.02
C GLY A 145 -15.36 1.32 -18.15
N VAL A 146 -14.95 2.02 -17.09
CA VAL A 146 -14.72 3.46 -17.17
C VAL A 146 -13.49 3.64 -18.07
N TYR A 147 -13.71 3.89 -19.36
CA TYR A 147 -12.68 4.15 -20.37
C TYR A 147 -11.79 5.34 -20.01
N ASN A 148 -12.20 6.15 -19.03
CA ASN A 148 -11.46 7.32 -18.61
C ASN A 148 -10.24 6.93 -17.76
N LYS A 149 -9.13 6.70 -18.46
CA LYS A 149 -7.83 6.36 -17.89
C LYS A 149 -7.34 7.38 -16.84
N SER A 150 -7.72 8.66 -16.92
CA SER A 150 -7.27 9.69 -15.97
C SER A 150 -7.91 9.60 -14.59
N LEU A 151 -9.05 8.90 -14.45
CA LEU A 151 -9.70 8.66 -13.17
C LEU A 151 -9.07 7.47 -12.42
N ALA A 152 -8.43 6.55 -13.14
CA ALA A 152 -7.78 5.34 -12.62
C ALA A 152 -6.25 5.45 -12.53
N LYS A 153 -5.63 6.26 -13.41
CA LYS A 153 -4.20 6.56 -13.37
C LYS A 153 -3.94 7.64 -12.34
N ARG A 154 -3.31 7.25 -11.23
CA ARG A 154 -2.43 8.17 -10.53
C ARG A 154 -1.08 8.12 -11.21
N GLU A 155 -0.60 9.28 -11.65
CA GLU A 155 0.76 9.40 -12.17
C GLU A 155 1.73 8.85 -11.12
N LYS A 156 2.81 8.19 -11.56
CA LYS A 156 3.93 7.77 -10.70
C LYS A 156 4.71 8.99 -10.15
N SER A 157 4.10 10.17 -10.07
CA SER A 157 4.73 11.40 -9.62
C SER A 157 4.85 11.37 -8.10
N GLY A 158 6.01 10.94 -7.63
CA GLY A 158 6.47 11.14 -6.25
C GLY A 158 6.67 9.90 -5.39
N ILE A 159 6.58 8.68 -5.93
CA ILE A 159 6.94 7.47 -5.17
C ILE A 159 8.47 7.35 -5.12
N ILE A 160 9.10 8.09 -4.19
CA ILE A 160 10.45 7.75 -3.75
C ILE A 160 10.32 6.53 -2.84
N ARG A 161 10.45 5.34 -3.44
CA ARG A 161 10.67 4.12 -2.67
C ARG A 161 12.09 4.23 -2.09
N PHE A 162 12.23 4.76 -0.88
CA PHE A 162 13.49 4.68 -0.16
C PHE A 162 13.74 3.21 0.16
N VAL A 163 14.44 2.51 -0.74
CA VAL A 163 15.13 1.28 -0.40
C VAL A 163 16.25 1.71 0.54
N LEU A 164 16.01 1.57 1.85
CA LEU A 164 17.07 1.74 2.85
C LEU A 164 18.06 0.60 2.65
N ASN A 165 19.06 0.81 1.78
CA ASN A 165 20.24 -0.02 1.74
C ASN A 165 21.04 0.29 3.01
N THR A 166 20.87 -0.52 4.05
CA THR A 166 21.65 -0.40 5.28
C THR A 166 23.06 -0.91 5.04
N GLN A 167 23.91 -0.10 4.41
CA GLN A 167 25.36 -0.27 4.51
C GLN A 167 26.04 1.08 4.73
N SER A 168 26.81 1.08 5.83
CA SER A 168 27.84 2.03 6.29
C SER A 168 27.41 3.45 6.69
N CYS A 169 27.54 3.68 7.99
CA CYS A 169 27.81 4.97 8.61
C CYS A 169 29.09 5.61 8.03
N GLU A 170 29.03 6.89 7.69
CA GLU A 170 29.92 7.96 8.18
C GLU A 170 29.40 9.34 7.72
N PRO A 171 29.53 10.41 8.54
CA PRO A 171 28.97 11.72 8.21
C PRO A 171 30.05 12.65 7.66
N GLU A 172 29.91 13.14 6.43
CA GLU A 172 30.64 14.32 5.99
C GLU A 172 29.76 15.33 5.25
N THR A 173 30.13 16.58 5.46
CA THR A 173 29.36 17.81 5.37
C THR A 173 29.22 18.39 3.96
N ALA A 174 28.21 19.24 3.82
CA ALA A 174 28.12 20.41 2.94
C ALA A 174 27.62 20.22 1.49
N SER A 175 26.45 20.82 1.26
CA SER A 175 25.96 21.56 0.08
C SER A 175 26.67 21.36 -1.27
N VAL A 176 25.89 21.12 -2.35
CA VAL A 176 25.68 22.02 -3.51
C VAL A 176 25.11 21.26 -4.72
N LYS A 177 24.08 21.88 -5.33
CA LYS A 177 23.55 21.82 -6.72
C LYS A 177 22.86 20.55 -7.26
N ASN A 178 21.58 20.78 -7.58
CA ASN A 178 20.87 20.16 -8.69
C ASN A 178 21.62 20.43 -9.99
N ASP A 179 22.00 19.38 -10.70
CA ASP A 179 21.74 19.15 -12.12
C ASP A 179 22.48 17.87 -12.54
N ASP A 180 21.86 17.12 -13.45
CA ASP A 180 22.36 15.93 -14.15
C ASP A 180 22.48 14.61 -13.37
N LEU A 181 21.50 13.71 -13.60
CA LEU A 181 21.79 12.31 -13.94
C LEU A 181 20.54 11.66 -14.57
N CYS A 182 20.35 11.98 -15.85
CA CYS A 182 19.74 11.08 -16.82
C CYS A 182 20.74 9.93 -17.08
N THR A 183 20.23 8.73 -17.39
CA THR A 183 20.92 7.44 -17.67
C THR A 183 21.08 6.49 -16.47
N VAL A 184 20.06 5.65 -16.22
CA VAL A 184 20.10 4.18 -16.34
C VAL A 184 18.65 3.69 -16.38
N ALA A 185 18.06 3.61 -17.57
CA ALA A 185 16.78 2.96 -17.80
C ALA A 185 16.84 2.34 -19.21
N THR A 186 17.38 1.13 -19.32
CA THR A 186 17.35 0.38 -20.60
C THR A 186 17.21 -1.13 -20.43
N GLU A 187 17.17 -1.69 -19.22
CA GLU A 187 17.16 -3.16 -19.09
C GLU A 187 15.77 -3.76 -18.77
N ASN A 188 14.82 -2.98 -18.25
CA ASN A 188 13.48 -3.48 -17.89
C ASN A 188 12.35 -3.06 -18.86
N GLU A 189 12.65 -2.23 -19.86
CA GLU A 189 11.69 -1.91 -20.93
C GLU A 189 11.55 -3.09 -21.92
N ALA A 190 12.64 -3.84 -22.13
CA ALA A 190 12.66 -5.01 -23.02
C ALA A 190 11.78 -6.18 -22.51
N GLU A 191 11.65 -6.36 -21.19
CA GLU A 191 10.82 -7.43 -20.60
C GLU A 191 9.32 -7.13 -20.72
N PHE A 192 8.93 -5.85 -20.67
CA PHE A 192 7.53 -5.44 -20.81
C PHE A 192 7.07 -5.45 -22.28
N ASP A 193 7.96 -5.09 -23.21
CA ASP A 193 7.70 -5.14 -24.65
C ASP A 193 7.67 -6.59 -25.18
N ALA A 194 8.49 -7.49 -24.62
CA ALA A 194 8.43 -8.92 -24.93
C ALA A 194 7.06 -9.54 -24.58
N TYR A 195 6.47 -9.14 -23.44
CA TYR A 195 5.14 -9.58 -23.02
C TYR A 195 4.01 -9.07 -23.94
N GLN A 196 4.19 -7.94 -24.62
CA GLN A 196 3.21 -7.41 -25.58
C GLN A 196 3.33 -8.06 -26.96
N GLN A 197 4.51 -8.54 -27.36
CA GLN A 197 4.71 -9.22 -28.64
C GLN A 197 4.18 -10.66 -28.64
N GLU A 198 4.30 -11.40 -27.54
CA GLU A 198 3.82 -12.79 -27.48
C GLU A 198 2.28 -12.93 -27.51
N LEU A 199 1.53 -11.90 -27.10
CA LEU A 199 0.06 -11.91 -27.13
C LEU A 199 -0.55 -11.37 -28.44
N GLY A 200 0.27 -10.86 -29.35
CA GLY A 200 -0.18 -10.32 -30.65
C GLY A 200 -0.15 -11.33 -31.81
N THR A 201 0.22 -12.59 -31.57
CA THR A 201 0.41 -13.59 -32.65
C THR A 201 -0.44 -14.86 -32.57
N GLU A 202 -1.48 -14.91 -31.75
CA GLU A 202 -2.50 -15.97 -31.86
C GLU A 202 -3.92 -15.39 -31.99
N VAL A 203 -4.36 -15.39 -33.26
CA VAL A 203 -5.71 -15.28 -33.85
C VAL A 203 -6.37 -13.89 -33.90
#